data_AF-A0A7V9QI40-F1
#
_entry.id   AF-A0A7V9QI40-F1
#
_cell.length_a   1.000
_cell.length_b   1.000
_cell.length_c   1.000
_cell.angle_alpha   90.00
_cell.angle_beta   90.00
_cell.angle_gamma   90.00
#
_symmetry.space_group_name_H-M   'P 1'
#
loop_
_entity.id
_entity.type
_entity.pdbx_description
1 polymer ?
#
loop_
_entity_poly.entity_id
_entity_poly.type
_entity_poly.pdbx_seq_one_letter_code
_entity_poly.pdbx_strand_id
1 'polypeptide(L)'
;MIRSLRAWTLDREQRRRAATYVTALFVEPSEEDVEWLSVNGTDCDADHARWELRYARRALGLLGAQRDALDDRTASLVAAALARELANDRAVAPGKIRVAERQLNARLTAYGDALNNREGEGSGWHLGRALLDFAGHRDAARPEIVAHAGDLLARYMGEANAALRKNFGAATLPG
;
A
#
# COMPACT_ATOMS: atom_id res chain seq x y z
N MET A 1 13.31 -13.71 -35.95
CA MET A 1 13.88 -12.50 -35.32
C MET A 1 12.82 -11.49 -34.84
N ILE A 2 11.69 -11.29 -35.54
CA ILE A 2 10.63 -10.30 -35.20
C ILE A 2 9.84 -10.60 -33.89
N ARG A 3 9.71 -11.88 -33.51
CA ARG A 3 9.02 -12.30 -32.27
C ARG A 3 9.74 -11.82 -30.98
N SER A 4 11.06 -11.70 -31.03
CA SER A 4 11.90 -11.26 -29.90
C SER A 4 11.72 -9.76 -29.60
N LEU A 5 11.67 -8.92 -30.64
CA LEU A 5 11.50 -7.47 -30.49
C LEU A 5 10.12 -7.11 -29.93
N ARG A 6 9.04 -7.77 -30.39
CA ARG A 6 7.69 -7.52 -29.85
C ARG A 6 7.57 -7.94 -28.39
N ALA A 7 8.12 -9.11 -28.02
CA ALA A 7 8.14 -9.57 -26.63
C ALA A 7 8.93 -8.62 -25.72
N TRP A 8 10.06 -8.12 -26.21
CA TRP A 8 10.88 -7.12 -25.49
C TRP A 8 10.15 -5.78 -25.30
N THR A 9 9.49 -5.25 -26.34
CA THR A 9 8.73 -4.01 -26.24
C THR A 9 7.55 -4.13 -25.27
N LEU A 10 6.83 -5.26 -25.30
CA LEU A 10 5.73 -5.52 -24.37
C LEU A 10 6.22 -5.62 -22.92
N ASP A 11 7.34 -6.31 -22.68
CA ASP A 11 7.93 -6.41 -21.34
C ASP A 11 8.38 -5.05 -20.82
N ARG A 12 9.02 -4.24 -21.67
CA ARG A 12 9.43 -2.86 -21.33
C ARG A 12 8.23 -1.98 -21.01
N GLU A 13 7.15 -2.12 -21.77
CA GLU A 13 5.92 -1.37 -21.54
C GLU A 13 5.25 -1.74 -20.21
N GLN A 14 5.19 -3.04 -19.89
CA GLN A 14 4.63 -3.48 -18.60
C GLN A 14 5.47 -3.01 -17.41
N ARG A 15 6.80 -3.05 -17.53
CA ARG A 15 7.70 -2.47 -16.51
C ARG A 15 7.50 -0.97 -16.34
N ARG A 16 7.28 -0.23 -17.44
CA ARG A 16 6.99 1.21 -17.40
C ARG A 16 5.67 1.49 -16.68
N ARG A 17 4.61 0.73 -16.98
CA ARG A 17 3.31 0.83 -16.30
C ARG A 17 3.41 0.52 -14.81
N ALA A 18 4.17 -0.51 -14.43
CA ALA A 18 4.42 -0.84 -13.04
C ALA A 18 5.16 0.29 -12.31
N ALA A 19 6.16 0.90 -12.94
CA ALA A 19 6.86 2.05 -12.37
C ALA A 19 5.90 3.24 -12.17
N THR A 20 5.10 3.60 -13.17
CA THR A 20 4.12 4.69 -13.07
C THR A 20 3.09 4.43 -11.97
N TYR A 21 2.61 3.19 -11.84
CA TYR A 21 1.71 2.79 -10.77
C TYR A 21 2.37 2.95 -9.40
N VAL A 22 3.59 2.46 -9.22
CA VAL A 22 4.34 2.58 -7.96
C VAL A 22 4.60 4.04 -7.61
N THR A 23 4.95 4.90 -8.57
CA THR A 23 5.09 6.34 -8.32
C THR A 23 3.83 6.95 -7.68
N ALA A 24 2.63 6.49 -8.07
CA ALA A 24 1.38 6.95 -7.46
C ALA A 24 1.22 6.50 -5.99
N LEU A 25 1.82 5.37 -5.60
CA LEU A 25 1.82 4.89 -4.22
C LEU A 25 2.80 5.67 -3.31
N PHE A 26 3.74 6.42 -3.90
CA PHE A 26 4.72 7.25 -3.18
C PHE A 26 4.27 8.70 -3.02
N VAL A 27 3.05 9.04 -3.45
CA VAL A 27 2.43 10.33 -3.11
C VAL A 27 2.36 10.47 -1.60
N GLU A 28 2.79 11.62 -1.09
CA GLU A 28 2.76 11.93 0.34
C GLU A 28 1.32 11.90 0.88
N PRO A 29 1.11 11.37 2.10
CA PRO A 29 -0.16 11.51 2.81
C PRO A 29 -0.54 12.98 2.97
N SER A 30 -1.84 13.30 3.01
CA SER A 30 -2.28 14.68 3.28
C SER A 30 -1.91 15.09 4.70
N GLU A 31 -1.66 16.38 4.91
CA GLU A 31 -1.39 16.88 6.28
C GLU A 31 -2.57 16.65 7.23
N GLU A 32 -3.81 16.65 6.71
CA GLU A 32 -5.01 16.30 7.47
C GLU A 32 -4.97 14.84 7.98
N ASP A 33 -4.59 13.89 7.11
CA ASP A 33 -4.48 12.48 7.47
C ASP A 33 -3.36 12.27 8.50
N VAL A 34 -2.24 12.98 8.33
CA VAL A 34 -1.09 12.94 9.24
C VAL A 34 -1.44 13.53 10.60
N GLU A 35 -2.08 14.70 10.63
CA GLU A 35 -2.52 15.35 11.87
C GLU A 35 -3.52 14.47 12.62
N TRP A 36 -4.48 13.89 11.90
CA TRP A 36 -5.46 12.99 12.50
C TRP A 36 -4.80 11.77 13.14
N LEU A 37 -3.92 11.06 12.41
CA LEU A 37 -3.26 9.87 12.94
C LEU A 37 -2.26 10.22 14.06
N SER A 38 -1.63 11.40 13.97
CA SER A 38 -0.75 11.92 15.00
C SER A 38 -1.46 12.04 16.34
N VAL A 39 -2.63 12.69 16.35
CA VAL A 39 -3.44 12.92 17.55
C VAL A 39 -4.05 11.63 18.10
N ASN A 40 -4.43 10.69 17.23
CA ASN A 40 -5.23 9.52 17.61
C ASN A 40 -4.44 8.20 17.68
N GLY A 41 -3.18 8.19 17.26
CA GLY A 41 -2.40 6.96 17.08
C GLY A 41 -1.00 7.00 17.67
N THR A 42 -0.26 8.10 17.49
CA THR A 42 1.20 8.15 17.70
C THR A 42 1.67 9.11 18.81
N ASP A 43 0.85 9.36 19.84
CA ASP A 43 1.17 10.30 20.94
C ASP A 43 1.63 11.69 20.44
N CYS A 44 0.96 12.20 19.39
CA CYS A 44 1.27 13.44 18.70
C CYS A 44 2.61 13.46 17.91
N ASP A 45 3.19 12.29 17.61
CA ASP A 45 4.33 12.17 16.71
C ASP A 45 3.87 12.17 15.24
N ALA A 46 3.88 13.35 14.63
CA ALA A 46 3.52 13.56 13.24
C ALA A 46 4.47 12.86 12.25
N ASP A 47 5.74 12.68 12.60
CA ASP A 47 6.70 12.00 11.72
C ASP A 47 6.46 10.49 11.70
N HIS A 48 6.19 9.90 12.86
CA HIS A 48 5.74 8.50 12.94
C HIS A 48 4.43 8.31 12.17
N ALA A 49 3.42 9.16 12.39
CA ALA A 49 2.14 9.09 11.69
C ALA A 49 2.32 9.14 10.16
N ARG A 50 3.15 10.08 9.67
CA ARG A 50 3.46 10.20 8.25
C ARG A 50 4.12 8.95 7.70
N TRP A 51 5.03 8.33 8.44
CA TRP A 51 5.65 7.06 8.04
C TRP A 51 4.65 5.90 7.98
N GLU A 52 3.76 5.77 8.96
CA GLU A 52 2.75 4.71 8.95
C GLU A 52 1.82 4.84 7.73
N LEU A 53 1.39 6.07 7.42
CA LEU A 53 0.55 6.32 6.25
C LEU A 53 1.27 6.05 4.93
N ARG A 54 2.57 6.39 4.82
CA ARG A 54 3.41 6.00 3.67
C ARG A 54 3.47 4.47 3.52
N TYR A 55 3.71 3.74 4.61
CA TYR A 55 3.73 2.28 4.57
C TYR A 55 2.36 1.71 4.21
N ALA A 56 1.27 2.27 4.73
CA ALA A 56 -0.08 1.85 4.42
C ALA A 56 -0.42 1.98 2.93
N ARG A 57 -0.13 3.14 2.33
CA ARG A 57 -0.34 3.34 0.88
C ARG A 57 0.42 2.32 0.04
N ARG A 58 1.69 2.08 0.37
CA ARG A 58 2.57 1.14 -0.34
C ARG A 58 2.11 -0.31 -0.18
N ALA A 59 1.77 -0.71 1.05
CA ALA A 59 1.34 -2.07 1.37
C ALA A 59 -0.01 -2.39 0.72
N LEU A 60 -1.02 -1.52 0.91
CA LEU A 60 -2.34 -1.70 0.32
C LEU A 60 -2.31 -1.65 -1.20
N GLY A 61 -1.44 -0.83 -1.80
CA GLY A 61 -1.23 -0.83 -3.24
C GLY A 61 -0.69 -2.17 -3.75
N LEU A 62 0.33 -2.73 -3.12
CA LEU A 62 0.84 -4.05 -3.53
C LEU A 62 -0.20 -5.16 -3.30
N LEU A 63 -0.90 -5.16 -2.16
CA LEU A 63 -1.96 -6.14 -1.88
C LEU A 63 -3.12 -6.03 -2.88
N GLY A 64 -3.53 -4.81 -3.21
CA GLY A 64 -4.53 -4.54 -4.26
C GLY A 64 -4.05 -5.05 -5.62
N ALA A 65 -2.80 -4.78 -5.99
CA ALA A 65 -2.21 -5.29 -7.22
C ALA A 65 -2.07 -6.82 -7.24
N GLN A 66 -1.91 -7.49 -6.10
CA GLN A 66 -1.92 -8.95 -6.02
C GLN A 66 -3.32 -9.55 -6.15
N ARG A 67 -4.35 -8.87 -5.62
CA ARG A 67 -5.73 -9.35 -5.64
C ARG A 67 -6.46 -9.05 -6.95
N ASP A 68 -6.29 -7.83 -7.46
CA ASP A 68 -6.93 -7.33 -8.68
C ASP A 68 -6.02 -7.50 -9.92
N ALA A 69 -4.85 -8.13 -9.77
CA ALA A 69 -3.98 -8.45 -10.89
C ALA A 69 -4.73 -9.26 -11.94
N LEU A 70 -4.64 -8.81 -13.19
CA LEU A 70 -5.05 -9.55 -14.37
C LEU A 70 -4.32 -10.90 -14.49
N ASP A 71 -3.08 -10.97 -13.97
CA ASP A 71 -2.20 -12.15 -13.95
C ASP A 71 -1.08 -12.04 -12.87
N ASP A 72 -0.47 -13.18 -12.50
CA ASP A 72 0.66 -13.25 -11.55
C ASP A 72 1.87 -12.39 -11.95
N ARG A 73 2.00 -12.11 -13.25
CA ARG A 73 3.07 -11.30 -13.81
C ARG A 73 2.93 -9.84 -13.40
N THR A 74 1.72 -9.29 -13.38
CA THR A 74 1.44 -7.91 -12.97
C THR A 74 1.84 -7.68 -11.53
N ALA A 75 1.43 -8.57 -10.62
CA ALA A 75 1.82 -8.51 -9.22
C ALA A 75 3.35 -8.54 -9.03
N SER A 76 4.04 -9.43 -9.76
CA SER A 76 5.50 -9.56 -9.72
C SER A 76 6.21 -8.29 -10.20
N LEU A 77 5.72 -7.66 -11.26
CA LEU A 77 6.26 -6.40 -11.79
C LEU A 77 6.07 -5.23 -10.83
N VAL A 78 4.90 -5.14 -10.19
CA VAL A 78 4.61 -4.12 -9.17
C VAL A 78 5.52 -4.31 -7.96
N ALA A 79 5.68 -5.53 -7.45
CA ALA A 79 6.58 -5.82 -6.33
C ALA A 79 8.03 -5.41 -6.63
N ALA A 80 8.54 -5.75 -7.82
CA ALA A 80 9.89 -5.39 -8.24
C ALA A 80 10.07 -3.87 -8.39
N ALA A 81 9.07 -3.17 -8.91
CA ALA A 81 9.09 -1.72 -9.03
C ALA A 81 9.02 -1.04 -7.65
N LEU A 82 8.19 -1.54 -6.72
CA LEU A 82 8.08 -1.03 -5.36
C LEU A 82 9.39 -1.17 -4.59
N ALA A 83 10.04 -2.34 -4.66
CA ALA A 83 11.34 -2.56 -4.04
C ALA A 83 12.41 -1.59 -4.58
N ARG A 84 12.43 -1.38 -5.90
CA ARG A 84 13.33 -0.41 -6.53
C ARG A 84 13.06 1.03 -6.08
N GLU A 85 11.81 1.43 -6.00
CA GLU A 85 11.46 2.80 -5.60
C GLU A 85 11.80 3.03 -4.13
N LEU A 86 11.50 2.06 -3.25
CA LEU A 86 11.86 2.12 -1.84
C LEU A 86 13.38 2.24 -1.64
N ALA A 87 14.17 1.49 -2.42
CA ALA A 87 15.64 1.56 -2.39
C ALA A 87 16.20 2.95 -2.74
N ASN A 88 15.43 3.78 -3.44
CA ASN A 88 15.79 5.14 -3.84
C ASN A 88 15.00 6.23 -3.09
N ASP A 89 14.22 5.85 -2.08
CA ASP A 89 13.35 6.76 -1.34
C ASP A 89 14.18 7.76 -0.52
N ARG A 90 14.08 9.04 -0.87
CA ARG A 90 14.82 10.14 -0.22
C ARG A 90 14.38 10.40 1.20
N ALA A 91 13.18 9.96 1.60
CA ALA A 91 12.74 10.05 2.98
C ALA A 91 13.47 9.04 3.88
N VAL A 92 13.95 7.92 3.32
CA VAL A 92 14.68 6.90 4.08
C VAL A 92 16.12 7.37 4.31
N ALA A 93 16.49 7.49 5.58
CA ALA A 93 17.85 7.87 5.94
C ALA A 93 18.89 6.86 5.40
N PRO A 94 20.10 7.33 5.00
CA PRO A 94 21.17 6.45 4.53
C PRO A 94 21.46 5.31 5.52
N GLY A 95 21.58 4.08 5.00
CA GLY A 95 21.82 2.88 5.81
C GLY A 95 20.58 2.32 6.53
N LYS A 96 19.40 2.95 6.42
CA LYS A 96 18.15 2.46 7.02
C LYS A 96 17.25 1.68 6.06
N ILE A 97 17.67 1.45 4.82
CA ILE A 97 16.84 0.78 3.82
C ILE A 97 16.31 -0.59 4.27
N ARG A 98 17.18 -1.43 4.86
CA ARG A 98 16.76 -2.74 5.39
C ARG A 98 15.76 -2.63 6.54
N VAL A 99 15.76 -1.53 7.27
CA VAL A 99 14.75 -1.28 8.32
C VAL A 99 13.43 -0.93 7.63
N ALA A 100 13.44 -0.02 6.66
CA ALA A 100 12.24 0.36 5.92
C ALA A 100 11.59 -0.83 5.19
N GLU A 101 12.39 -1.71 4.58
CA GLU A 101 11.91 -2.96 3.97
C GLU A 101 11.23 -3.87 5.00
N ARG A 102 11.84 -4.07 6.18
CA ARG A 102 11.22 -4.87 7.25
C ARG A 102 9.93 -4.25 7.76
N GLN A 103 9.89 -2.93 7.92
CA GLN A 103 8.68 -2.22 8.37
C GLN A 103 7.57 -2.38 7.34
N LEU A 104 7.86 -2.17 6.05
CA LEU A 104 6.89 -2.36 4.98
C LEU A 104 6.37 -3.81 4.93
N ASN A 105 7.26 -4.79 5.05
CA ASN A 105 6.88 -6.21 5.06
C ASN A 105 5.96 -6.56 6.24
N ALA A 106 6.20 -5.98 7.42
CA ALA A 106 5.31 -6.17 8.56
C ALA A 106 3.89 -5.65 8.26
N ARG A 107 3.76 -4.50 7.59
CA ARG A 107 2.45 -3.94 7.19
C ARG A 107 1.80 -4.79 6.10
N LEU A 108 2.57 -5.30 5.14
CA LEU A 108 2.05 -6.21 4.11
C LEU A 108 1.41 -7.46 4.73
N THR A 109 2.10 -8.08 5.70
CA THR A 109 1.55 -9.24 6.42
C THR A 109 0.30 -8.86 7.21
N ALA A 110 0.37 -7.86 8.08
CA ALA A 110 -0.74 -7.49 8.95
C ALA A 110 -1.99 -7.02 8.18
N TYR A 111 -1.83 -6.21 7.14
CA TYR A 111 -2.97 -5.78 6.31
C TYR A 111 -3.50 -6.90 5.42
N GLY A 112 -2.63 -7.81 4.95
CA GLY A 112 -3.05 -9.01 4.24
C GLY A 112 -3.92 -9.91 5.14
N ASP A 113 -3.50 -10.12 6.38
CA ASP A 113 -4.26 -10.89 7.37
C ASP A 113 -5.59 -10.20 7.71
N ALA A 114 -5.57 -8.88 7.94
CA ALA A 114 -6.78 -8.09 8.21
C ALA A 114 -7.80 -8.14 7.05
N LEU A 115 -7.34 -8.09 5.79
CA LEU A 115 -8.20 -8.19 4.61
C LEU A 115 -8.80 -9.60 4.42
N ASN A 116 -8.09 -10.63 4.86
CA ASN A 116 -8.54 -12.02 4.76
C ASN A 116 -9.36 -12.47 5.97
N ASN A 117 -9.35 -11.70 7.06
CA ASN A 117 -10.14 -11.99 8.25
C ASN A 117 -11.64 -11.79 7.98
N ARG A 118 -12.42 -12.86 8.20
CA ARG A 118 -13.88 -12.89 7.99
C ARG A 118 -14.67 -12.89 9.31
N GLU A 119 -14.00 -12.87 10.45
CA GLU A 119 -14.62 -12.86 11.76
C GLU A 119 -15.02 -11.44 12.18
N GLY A 120 -16.07 -11.30 12.99
CA GLY A 120 -16.42 -10.03 13.63
C GLY A 120 -16.84 -8.90 12.69
N GLU A 121 -16.39 -7.67 13.00
CA GLU A 121 -16.87 -6.38 12.46
C GLU A 121 -16.41 -6.05 11.01
N GLY A 122 -15.82 -7.02 10.31
CA GLY A 122 -15.44 -6.91 8.90
C GLY A 122 -14.03 -6.34 8.65
N SER A 123 -13.60 -6.38 7.39
CA SER A 123 -12.21 -6.08 7.00
C SER A 123 -11.80 -4.63 7.24
N GLY A 124 -12.73 -3.67 7.15
CA GLY A 124 -12.45 -2.25 7.46
C GLY A 124 -12.05 -2.05 8.92
N TRP A 125 -12.76 -2.72 9.84
CA TRP A 125 -12.43 -2.70 11.26
C TRP A 125 -11.05 -3.30 11.53
N HIS A 126 -10.76 -4.48 10.97
CA HIS A 126 -9.47 -5.16 11.13
C HIS A 126 -8.30 -4.35 10.57
N LEU A 127 -8.51 -3.68 9.44
CA LEU A 127 -7.53 -2.75 8.87
C LEU A 127 -7.30 -1.55 9.78
N GLY A 128 -8.36 -0.93 10.28
CA GLY A 128 -8.28 0.18 11.21
C GLY A 128 -7.51 -0.18 12.48
N ARG A 129 -7.78 -1.36 13.06
CA ARG A 129 -7.02 -1.90 14.19
C ARG A 129 -5.54 -2.08 13.86
N ALA A 130 -5.23 -2.73 12.74
CA ALA A 130 -3.85 -2.96 12.34
C ALA A 130 -3.06 -1.64 12.16
N LEU A 131 -3.67 -0.60 11.60
CA LEU A 131 -3.03 0.72 11.48
C LEU A 131 -2.71 1.30 12.86
N LEU A 132 -3.68 1.27 13.77
CA LEU A 132 -3.54 1.85 15.11
C LEU A 132 -2.53 1.06 15.95
N ASP A 133 -2.47 -0.26 15.81
CA ASP A 133 -1.47 -1.09 16.48
C ASP A 133 -0.03 -0.73 16.05
N PHE A 134 0.18 -0.39 14.77
CA PHE A 134 1.47 0.12 14.28
C PHE A 134 1.75 1.55 14.67
N ALA A 135 0.71 2.39 14.76
CA ALA A 135 0.82 3.75 15.25
C ALA A 135 1.17 3.82 16.76
N GLY A 136 0.92 2.74 17.52
CA GLY A 136 1.27 2.63 18.94
C GLY A 136 0.08 2.33 19.86
N HIS A 137 -1.14 2.32 19.33
CA HIS A 137 -2.38 2.07 20.06
C HIS A 137 -2.80 0.60 20.02
N ARG A 138 -2.14 -0.23 20.85
CA ARG A 138 -2.33 -1.69 20.83
C ARG A 138 -3.63 -2.21 21.46
N ASP A 139 -4.23 -1.52 22.43
CA ASP A 139 -5.26 -2.19 23.25
C ASP A 139 -6.56 -1.40 23.54
N ALA A 140 -6.63 -0.08 23.31
CA ALA A 140 -7.78 0.73 23.78
C ALA A 140 -8.27 1.84 22.82
N ALA A 141 -8.10 1.67 21.50
CA ALA A 141 -8.70 2.61 20.56
C ALA A 141 -10.24 2.52 20.62
N ARG A 142 -10.89 3.68 20.74
CA ARG A 142 -12.35 3.77 20.74
C ARG A 142 -12.92 3.33 19.37
N PRO A 143 -14.10 2.71 19.31
CA PRO A 143 -14.65 2.19 18.05
C PRO A 143 -14.73 3.22 16.92
N GLU A 144 -15.05 4.47 17.23
CA GLU A 144 -15.09 5.56 16.25
C GLU A 144 -13.72 5.88 15.64
N ILE A 145 -12.64 5.73 16.41
CA ILE A 145 -11.26 5.92 15.92
C ILE A 145 -10.88 4.77 15.01
N VAL A 146 -11.23 3.54 15.38
CA VAL A 146 -10.98 2.34 14.58
C VAL A 146 -11.73 2.42 13.25
N ALA A 147 -13.00 2.83 13.27
CA ALA A 147 -13.81 3.02 12.07
C ALA A 147 -13.18 4.07 11.14
N HIS A 148 -12.77 5.22 11.68
CA HIS A 148 -12.12 6.26 10.88
C HIS A 148 -10.78 5.79 10.28
N ALA A 149 -9.96 5.06 11.04
CA ALA A 149 -8.74 4.44 10.53
C ALA A 149 -9.05 3.47 9.37
N GLY A 150 -10.11 2.66 9.51
CA GLY A 150 -10.60 1.77 8.46
C GLY A 150 -11.02 2.52 7.19
N ASP A 151 -11.80 3.59 7.33
CA ASP A 151 -12.26 4.43 6.22
C ASP A 151 -11.09 5.12 5.50
N LEU A 152 -10.11 5.60 6.26
CA LEU A 152 -8.87 6.18 5.72
C LEU A 152 -8.10 5.15 4.87
N LEU A 153 -7.93 3.92 5.37
CA LEU A 153 -7.28 2.85 4.61
C LEU A 153 -8.10 2.40 3.40
N ALA A 154 -9.42 2.37 3.51
CA ALA A 154 -10.31 2.07 2.39
C ALA A 154 -10.18 3.12 1.26
N ARG A 155 -10.06 4.40 1.61
CA ARG A 155 -9.78 5.48 0.65
C ARG A 155 -8.43 5.26 -0.06
N TYR A 156 -7.36 4.97 0.66
CA TYR A 156 -6.05 4.68 0.06
C TYR A 156 -6.08 3.45 -0.85
N MET A 157 -6.81 2.40 -0.47
CA MET A 157 -7.01 1.23 -1.32
C MET A 157 -7.81 1.60 -2.58
N GLY A 158 -8.83 2.44 -2.47
CA GLY A 158 -9.60 2.97 -3.60
C GLY A 158 -8.73 3.77 -4.58
N GLU A 159 -7.88 4.66 -4.09
CA GLU A 159 -6.91 5.42 -4.89
C GLU A 159 -5.93 4.50 -5.61
N ALA A 160 -5.39 3.50 -4.89
CA ALA A 160 -4.49 2.51 -5.46
C ALA A 160 -5.18 1.69 -6.57
N ASN A 161 -6.42 1.25 -6.36
CA ASN A 161 -7.17 0.50 -7.36
C ASN A 161 -7.48 1.35 -8.61
N ALA A 162 -7.81 2.63 -8.42
CA ALA A 162 -7.99 3.57 -9.53
C ALA A 162 -6.70 3.74 -10.33
N ALA A 163 -5.55 3.90 -9.65
CA ALA A 163 -4.25 3.98 -10.29
C ALA A 163 -3.86 2.68 -11.01
N LEU A 164 -4.17 1.52 -10.44
CA LEU A 164 -3.90 0.21 -11.05
C LEU A 164 -4.68 0.07 -12.36
N ARG A 165 -5.99 0.35 -12.33
CA ARG A 165 -6.87 0.29 -13.53
C ARG A 165 -6.44 1.26 -14.62
N LYS A 166 -6.01 2.47 -14.25
CA LYS A 166 -5.48 3.46 -15.19
C LYS A 166 -4.24 2.97 -15.95
N ASN A 167 -3.36 2.22 -15.27
CA ASN A 167 -2.09 1.77 -15.84
C ASN A 167 -2.17 0.41 -16.55
N PHE A 168 -2.99 -0.51 -16.04
CA PHE A 168 -3.06 -1.90 -16.53
C PHE A 168 -4.38 -2.28 -17.20
N GLY A 169 -5.41 -1.44 -17.08
CA GLY A 169 -6.79 -1.76 -17.49
C GLY A 169 -7.62 -2.37 -16.36
N ALA A 170 -8.91 -2.56 -16.61
CA ALA A 170 -9.78 -3.30 -15.70
C ALA A 170 -9.72 -4.80 -16.01
N ALA A 171 -9.83 -5.64 -14.98
CA ALA A 171 -10.03 -7.07 -15.16
C ALA A 171 -11.38 -7.34 -15.84
N THR A 172 -11.34 -7.75 -17.11
CA THR A 172 -12.49 -8.33 -17.78
C THR A 172 -12.65 -9.76 -17.29
N LEU A 173 -13.60 -9.98 -16.39
CA LEU A 173 -14.09 -11.33 -16.12
C LEU A 173 -14.77 -11.86 -17.41
N PRO A 174 -14.45 -13.07 -17.89
CA PRO A 174 -15.29 -13.71 -18.89
C PRO A 174 -16.65 -14.00 -18.24
N GLY A 175 -17.71 -13.49 -18.87
CA GLY A 175 -19.10 -13.79 -18.51
C GLY A 175 -19.54 -15.18 -18.94
#